data_AF-A0A5E4NCY4-F1
#
_entry.id   AF-A0A5E4NCY4-F1
#
_cell.length_a   1.000
_cell.length_b   1.000
_cell.length_c   1.000
_cell.angle_alpha   90.00
_cell.angle_beta   90.00
_cell.angle_gamma   90.00
#
_symmetry.space_group_name_H-M   'P 1'
#
loop_
_entity.id
_entity.type
_entity.pdbx_description
1 polymer ?
#
loop_
_entity_poly.entity_id
_entity_poly.type
_entity_poly.pdbx_seq_one_letter_code
_entity_poly.pdbx_strand_id
1 'polypeptide(L)'
;MLNLGHGELRKRIASIGLYNSKAKNIIELSKMLIERHDSKVPNNFDDLISLPGVGRKSANVFLNSGLGLPTLAVDTHVFRVSNRIGLVKENDVFKTEQSLVNVISKKYLLYAHHWLVLHGRYVCKALKPSCSTCIINDLCELDNKRYNIVDRP
;
A
#
# COMPACT_ATOMS: atom_id res chain seq x y z
N MET A 1 -9.98 -21.08 10.24
CA MET A 1 -8.64 -20.74 10.77
C MET A 1 -8.40 -21.30 12.17
N LEU A 2 -9.31 -21.13 13.12
CA LEU A 2 -9.11 -21.63 14.50
C LEU A 2 -8.91 -23.15 14.56
N ASN A 3 -9.69 -23.93 13.82
CA ASN A 3 -9.54 -25.39 13.73
C ASN A 3 -8.19 -25.83 13.14
N LEU A 4 -7.59 -25.01 12.27
CA LEU A 4 -6.24 -25.29 11.74
C LEU A 4 -5.19 -25.15 12.85
N GLY A 5 -5.39 -24.20 13.77
CA GLY A 5 -4.49 -23.93 14.87
C GLY A 5 -3.21 -23.19 14.46
N HIS A 6 -2.56 -22.58 15.45
CA HIS A 6 -1.35 -21.77 15.24
C HIS A 6 -0.17 -22.60 14.69
N GLY A 7 0.04 -23.81 15.21
CA GLY A 7 1.19 -24.64 14.85
C GLY A 7 1.20 -25.06 13.38
N GLU A 8 0.06 -25.53 12.88
CA GLU A 8 -0.08 -25.94 11.48
C GLU A 8 -0.09 -24.73 10.53
N LEU A 9 -0.77 -23.64 10.90
CA LEU A 9 -0.73 -22.40 10.13
C LEU A 9 0.71 -21.89 9.96
N ARG A 10 1.48 -21.84 11.06
CA ARG A 10 2.89 -21.43 11.05
C ARG A 10 3.72 -22.24 10.05
N LYS A 11 3.53 -23.56 9.97
CA LYS A 11 4.21 -24.42 8.99
C LYS A 11 3.83 -24.05 7.55
N ARG A 12 2.54 -23.83 7.28
CA ARG A 12 2.02 -23.52 5.94
C ARG A 12 2.50 -22.18 5.38
N ILE A 13 2.73 -21.20 6.25
CA ILE A 13 3.17 -19.86 5.85
C ILE A 13 4.67 -19.62 6.12
N ALA A 14 5.45 -20.66 6.41
CA ALA A 14 6.87 -20.55 6.75
C ALA A 14 7.75 -19.92 5.66
N SER A 15 7.31 -19.95 4.40
CA SER A 15 7.98 -19.29 3.27
C SER A 15 7.83 -17.76 3.28
N ILE A 16 6.92 -17.23 4.09
CA ILE A 16 6.62 -15.80 4.16
C ILE A 16 7.47 -15.15 5.27
N GLY A 17 8.13 -14.03 4.98
CA GLY A 17 8.84 -13.25 6.00
C GLY A 17 7.92 -12.87 7.18
N LEU A 18 8.46 -12.94 8.40
CA LEU A 18 7.73 -12.68 9.66
C LEU A 18 6.59 -13.68 9.93
N TYR A 19 6.66 -14.90 9.40
CA TYR A 19 5.59 -15.90 9.54
C TYR A 19 5.18 -16.21 10.98
N ASN A 20 6.11 -16.14 11.94
CA ASN A 20 5.80 -16.40 13.37
C ASN A 20 4.76 -15.41 13.92
N SER A 21 5.02 -14.10 13.77
CA SER A 21 4.08 -13.07 14.22
C SER A 21 2.83 -13.04 13.35
N LYS A 22 2.94 -13.28 12.04
CA LYS A 22 1.78 -13.38 11.15
C LYS A 22 0.84 -14.53 11.53
N ALA A 23 1.35 -15.72 11.83
CA ALA A 23 0.54 -16.86 12.24
C ALA A 23 -0.21 -16.55 13.54
N LYS A 24 0.46 -15.95 14.53
CA LYS A 24 -0.16 -15.49 15.78
C LYS A 24 -1.29 -14.49 15.47
N ASN A 25 -0.99 -13.42 14.74
CA ASN A 25 -1.94 -12.36 14.42
C ASN A 25 -3.15 -12.89 13.65
N ILE A 26 -2.98 -13.80 12.67
CA ILE A 26 -4.08 -14.39 11.90
C ILE A 26 -5.04 -15.17 12.81
N ILE A 27 -4.50 -15.95 13.76
CA ILE A 27 -5.33 -16.70 14.71
C ILE A 27 -6.09 -15.75 15.64
N GLU A 28 -5.40 -14.77 16.22
CA GLU A 28 -6.02 -13.79 17.13
C GLU A 28 -7.07 -12.92 16.42
N LEU A 29 -6.76 -12.45 15.21
CA LEU A 29 -7.71 -11.76 14.34
C LEU A 29 -8.93 -12.63 14.06
N SER A 30 -8.73 -13.91 13.70
CA SER A 30 -9.86 -14.83 13.44
C SER A 30 -10.76 -15.02 14.67
N LYS A 31 -10.19 -15.07 15.88
CA LYS A 31 -10.97 -15.12 17.13
C LYS A 31 -11.77 -13.85 17.33
N MET A 32 -11.11 -12.69 17.18
CA MET A 32 -11.75 -11.38 17.37
C MET A 32 -12.90 -11.15 16.40
N LEU A 33 -12.78 -11.59 15.14
CA LEU A 33 -13.88 -11.54 14.18
C LEU A 33 -15.10 -12.37 14.63
N ILE A 34 -14.88 -13.57 15.15
CA ILE A 34 -15.96 -14.44 15.65
C ILE A 34 -16.61 -13.80 16.88
N GLU A 35 -15.81 -13.36 17.84
CA GLU A 35 -16.30 -12.89 19.15
C GLU A 35 -16.95 -11.50 19.09
N ARG A 36 -16.46 -10.60 18.23
CA ARG A 36 -16.83 -9.18 18.25
C ARG A 36 -17.46 -8.65 16.97
N HIS A 37 -17.36 -9.38 15.86
CA HIS A 37 -17.78 -8.89 14.54
C HIS A 37 -18.67 -9.89 13.77
N ASP A 38 -19.32 -10.84 14.46
CA ASP A 38 -20.24 -11.81 13.82
C ASP A 38 -19.58 -12.56 12.64
N SER A 39 -18.30 -12.90 12.78
CA SER A 39 -17.48 -13.50 11.73
C SER A 39 -17.37 -12.70 10.42
N LYS A 40 -17.68 -11.39 10.43
CA LYS A 40 -17.57 -10.49 9.28
C LYS A 40 -16.38 -9.55 9.45
N VAL A 41 -15.71 -9.25 8.35
CA VAL A 41 -14.64 -8.24 8.35
C VAL A 41 -15.27 -6.85 8.49
N PRO A 42 -14.83 -6.02 9.46
CA PRO A 42 -15.35 -4.66 9.62
C PRO A 42 -15.15 -3.80 8.38
N ASN A 43 -16.05 -2.84 8.17
CA ASN A 43 -16.05 -1.94 7.01
C ASN A 43 -15.65 -0.50 7.34
N ASN A 44 -15.17 -0.25 8.56
CA ASN A 44 -14.69 1.05 9.00
C ASN A 44 -13.23 0.96 9.45
N PHE A 45 -12.54 2.11 9.43
CA PHE A 45 -11.10 2.18 9.65
C PHE A 45 -10.69 1.80 11.07
N ASP A 46 -11.38 2.33 12.09
CA ASP A 46 -11.01 2.16 13.49
C ASP A 46 -11.13 0.70 13.95
N ASP A 47 -12.20 0.01 13.53
CA ASP A 47 -12.34 -1.41 13.81
C ASP A 47 -11.27 -2.24 13.10
N LEU A 48 -10.93 -1.90 11.84
CA LEU A 48 -9.90 -2.62 11.10
C LEU A 48 -8.53 -2.51 11.77
N ILE A 49 -8.11 -1.31 12.20
CA ILE A 49 -6.81 -1.13 12.86
C ILE A 49 -6.76 -1.75 14.26
N SER A 50 -7.92 -2.04 14.86
CA SER A 50 -7.99 -2.76 16.13
C SER A 50 -7.64 -4.24 15.99
N LEU A 51 -7.73 -4.78 14.76
CA LEU A 51 -7.43 -6.19 14.49
C LEU A 51 -5.92 -6.46 14.56
N PRO A 52 -5.49 -7.57 15.20
CA PRO A 52 -4.08 -7.94 15.28
C PRO A 52 -3.39 -8.01 13.92
N GLY A 53 -2.28 -7.28 13.76
CA GLY A 53 -1.48 -7.25 12.53
C GLY A 53 -2.04 -6.37 11.41
N VAL A 54 -3.14 -5.67 11.64
CA VAL A 54 -3.70 -4.70 10.70
C VAL A 54 -3.29 -3.29 11.11
N GLY A 55 -2.38 -2.69 10.35
CA GLY A 55 -2.02 -1.28 10.50
C GLY A 55 -2.81 -0.39 9.53
N ARG A 56 -2.62 0.93 9.64
CA ARG A 56 -3.23 1.96 8.78
C ARG A 56 -3.16 1.63 7.28
N LYS A 57 -1.98 1.23 6.78
CA LYS A 57 -1.81 0.82 5.39
C LYS A 57 -2.75 -0.32 5.02
N SER A 58 -2.74 -1.40 5.79
CA SER A 58 -3.54 -2.60 5.51
C SER A 58 -5.04 -2.30 5.56
N ALA A 59 -5.49 -1.51 6.54
CA ALA A 59 -6.87 -1.05 6.64
C ALA A 59 -7.27 -0.23 5.40
N ASN A 60 -6.47 0.77 5.02
CA ASN A 60 -6.74 1.59 3.83
C ASN A 60 -6.77 0.78 2.53
N VAL A 61 -5.88 -0.21 2.36
CA VAL A 61 -5.90 -1.13 1.21
C VAL A 61 -7.20 -1.93 1.18
N PHE A 62 -7.63 -2.49 2.32
CA PHE A 62 -8.85 -3.28 2.36
C PHE A 62 -10.10 -2.43 2.09
N LEU A 63 -10.20 -1.24 2.69
CA LEU A 63 -11.31 -0.32 2.43
C LEU A 63 -11.37 0.10 0.95
N ASN A 64 -10.22 0.31 0.31
CA ASN A 64 -10.14 0.69 -1.10
C ASN A 64 -10.44 -0.48 -2.04
N SER A 65 -9.59 -1.51 -2.03
CA SER A 65 -9.64 -2.61 -2.99
C SER A 65 -10.73 -3.63 -2.67
N GLY A 66 -11.06 -3.81 -1.38
CA GLY A 66 -12.06 -4.77 -0.93
C GLY A 66 -13.48 -4.21 -0.90
N LEU A 67 -13.65 -2.92 -0.56
CA LEU A 67 -14.96 -2.29 -0.36
C LEU A 67 -15.25 -1.12 -1.31
N GLY A 68 -14.32 -0.75 -2.20
CA GLY A 68 -14.52 0.31 -3.17
C GLY A 68 -14.54 1.73 -2.59
N LEU A 69 -14.07 1.91 -1.35
CA LEU A 69 -14.06 3.22 -0.71
C LEU A 69 -12.89 4.07 -1.22
N PRO A 70 -13.06 5.40 -1.35
CA PRO A 70 -12.03 6.29 -1.87
C PRO A 70 -10.92 6.59 -0.84
N THR A 71 -10.34 5.57 -0.21
CA THR A 71 -9.20 5.65 0.69
C THR A 71 -7.88 5.50 -0.09
N LEU A 72 -6.77 5.98 0.48
CA LEU A 72 -5.45 5.86 -0.13
C LEU A 72 -4.44 5.33 0.89
N ALA A 73 -3.84 4.18 0.60
CA ALA A 73 -2.76 3.64 1.40
C ALA A 73 -1.41 4.14 0.88
N VAL A 74 -0.56 4.64 1.76
CA VAL A 74 0.81 5.04 1.40
C VAL A 74 1.78 3.92 1.76
N ASP A 75 2.49 3.41 0.76
CA ASP A 75 3.62 2.50 0.93
C ASP A 75 4.90 3.10 0.35
N THR A 76 5.98 2.31 0.30
CA THR A 76 7.28 2.79 -0.20
C THR A 76 7.26 3.19 -1.67
N HIS A 77 6.36 2.65 -2.49
CA HIS A 77 6.18 3.06 -3.88
C HIS A 77 5.38 4.36 -3.95
N VAL A 78 4.20 4.40 -3.32
CA VAL A 78 3.34 5.59 -3.31
C VAL A 78 4.11 6.79 -2.77
N PHE A 79 4.71 6.66 -1.58
CA PHE A 79 5.50 7.72 -0.94
C PHE A 79 6.60 8.26 -1.84
N ARG A 80 7.37 7.36 -2.47
CA ARG A 80 8.47 7.77 -3.34
C ARG A 80 7.96 8.43 -4.61
N VAL A 81 6.97 7.84 -5.27
CA VAL A 81 6.47 8.34 -6.55
C VAL A 81 5.79 9.68 -6.36
N SER A 82 4.88 9.81 -5.39
CA SER A 82 4.14 11.05 -5.15
C SER A 82 5.06 12.23 -4.87
N ASN A 83 6.11 12.02 -4.07
CA ASN A 83 7.09 13.05 -3.77
C ASN A 83 8.00 13.37 -4.95
N ARG A 84 8.41 12.37 -5.74
CA ARG A 84 9.29 12.59 -6.91
C ARG A 84 8.58 13.33 -8.04
N ILE A 85 7.32 13.00 -8.32
CA ILE A 85 6.59 13.61 -9.44
C ILE A 85 6.00 14.98 -9.10
N GLY A 86 6.06 15.39 -7.82
CA GLY A 86 5.58 16.69 -7.36
C GLY A 86 4.11 16.74 -6.93
N LEU A 87 3.42 15.60 -6.78
CA LEU A 87 2.04 15.59 -6.27
C LEU A 87 1.96 16.12 -4.83
N VAL A 88 2.99 15.83 -4.02
CA VAL A 88 3.15 16.29 -2.64
C VAL A 88 4.64 16.50 -2.35
N LYS A 89 4.97 17.24 -1.28
CA LYS A 89 6.35 17.47 -0.81
C LYS A 89 6.42 17.21 0.69
N GLU A 90 6.39 15.95 1.07
CA GLU A 90 6.27 15.48 2.44
C GLU A 90 7.41 14.51 2.80
N ASN A 91 7.90 14.60 4.03
CA ASN A 91 8.95 13.71 4.55
C ASN A 91 8.41 12.61 5.48
N ASP A 92 7.10 12.60 5.72
CA ASP A 92 6.42 11.66 6.59
C ASP A 92 5.27 10.94 5.86
N VAL A 93 5.08 9.66 6.18
CA VAL A 93 4.09 8.79 5.51
C VAL A 93 2.67 9.23 5.81
N PHE A 94 2.38 9.64 7.05
CA PHE A 94 1.06 10.09 7.46
C PHE A 94 0.72 11.45 6.83
N LYS A 95 1.66 12.39 6.83
CA LYS A 95 1.49 13.66 6.10
C LYS A 95 1.29 13.43 4.60
N THR A 96 2.06 12.51 4.00
CA THR A 96 1.90 12.13 2.59
C THR A 96 0.49 11.60 2.30
N GLU A 97 -0.06 10.74 3.16
CA GLU A 97 -1.42 10.23 3.04
C GLU A 97 -2.44 11.38 3.05
N GLN A 98 -2.35 12.26 4.05
CA GLN A 98 -3.26 13.38 4.22
C GLN A 98 -3.20 14.36 3.03
N SER A 99 -1.98 14.71 2.60
CA SER A 99 -1.77 15.62 1.48
C SER A 99 -2.27 15.01 0.16
N LEU A 100 -2.06 13.70 -0.08
CA LEU A 100 -2.57 13.03 -1.28
C LEU A 100 -4.09 12.97 -1.32
N VAL A 101 -4.75 12.68 -0.20
CA VAL A 101 -6.22 12.68 -0.12
C VAL A 101 -6.80 14.07 -0.40
N ASN A 102 -6.08 15.13 -0.06
CA ASN A 102 -6.49 16.51 -0.32
C ASN A 102 -6.26 16.95 -1.76
N VAL A 103 -5.13 16.55 -2.38
CA VAL A 103 -4.74 16.97 -3.74
C VAL A 103 -5.45 16.14 -4.81
N ILE A 104 -5.66 14.85 -4.57
CA ILE A 104 -6.27 13.95 -5.56
C ILE A 104 -7.79 14.05 -5.47
N SER A 105 -8.43 14.41 -6.58
CA SER A 105 -9.89 14.42 -6.67
C SER A 105 -10.50 13.07 -6.29
N LYS A 106 -11.59 13.08 -5.52
CA LYS A 106 -12.28 11.86 -5.01
C LYS A 106 -12.57 10.82 -6.10
N LYS A 107 -12.91 11.25 -7.32
CA LYS A 107 -13.18 10.36 -8.45
C LYS A 107 -11.96 9.51 -8.87
N TYR A 108 -10.75 9.93 -8.52
CA TYR A 108 -9.51 9.23 -8.82
C TYR A 108 -8.95 8.44 -7.64
N LEU A 109 -9.35 8.72 -6.39
CA LEU A 109 -8.78 8.08 -5.19
C LEU A 109 -8.89 6.55 -5.21
N LEU A 110 -9.97 6.01 -5.77
CA LEU A 110 -10.16 4.57 -5.92
C LEU A 110 -9.04 3.91 -6.74
N TYR A 111 -8.51 4.61 -7.75
CA TYR A 111 -7.52 4.07 -8.68
C TYR A 111 -6.10 4.61 -8.46
N ALA A 112 -5.97 5.80 -7.89
CA ALA A 112 -4.69 6.49 -7.73
C ALA A 112 -3.68 5.66 -6.94
N HIS A 113 -4.12 4.95 -5.89
CA HIS A 113 -3.26 4.04 -5.13
C HIS A 113 -2.61 3.00 -6.08
N HIS A 114 -3.42 2.30 -6.87
CA HIS A 114 -2.94 1.27 -7.79
C HIS A 114 -2.02 1.86 -8.86
N TRP A 115 -2.39 3.01 -9.45
CA TRP A 115 -1.55 3.68 -10.44
C TRP A 115 -0.17 4.04 -9.88
N LEU A 116 -0.11 4.65 -8.70
CA LEU A 116 1.15 5.05 -8.06
C LEU A 116 2.01 3.84 -7.66
N VAL A 117 1.39 2.77 -7.13
CA VAL A 117 2.10 1.53 -6.78
C VAL A 117 2.70 0.89 -8.03
N LEU A 118 1.90 0.70 -9.09
CA LEU A 118 2.35 0.07 -10.33
C LEU A 118 3.43 0.92 -11.01
N HIS A 119 3.23 2.23 -11.09
CA HIS A 119 4.21 3.15 -11.65
C HIS A 119 5.53 3.10 -10.87
N GLY A 120 5.47 3.12 -9.54
CA GLY A 120 6.67 3.01 -8.69
C GLY A 120 7.34 1.65 -8.77
N ARG A 121 6.61 0.57 -9.03
CA ARG A 121 7.16 -0.79 -9.14
C ARG A 121 7.86 -1.00 -10.47
N TYR A 122 7.25 -0.57 -11.57
CA TYR A 122 7.71 -0.93 -12.91
C TYR A 122 8.49 0.18 -13.61
N VAL A 123 8.22 1.45 -13.32
CA VAL A 123 8.83 2.60 -14.03
C VAL A 123 9.71 3.44 -13.09
N CYS A 124 9.13 4.05 -12.07
CA CYS A 124 9.82 4.92 -11.11
C CYS A 124 10.44 4.12 -9.96
N LYS A 125 11.36 3.20 -10.33
CA LYS A 125 12.09 2.34 -9.40
C LYS A 125 12.96 3.17 -8.44
N ALA A 126 13.25 2.61 -7.26
CA ALA A 126 13.97 3.32 -6.21
C ALA A 126 15.36 3.80 -6.64
N LEU A 127 16.17 2.90 -7.25
CA LEU A 127 17.55 3.19 -7.61
C LEU A 127 17.71 3.72 -9.05
N LYS A 128 17.17 3.01 -10.04
CA LYS A 128 17.29 3.33 -11.48
C LYS A 128 15.90 3.53 -12.09
N PRO A 129 15.25 4.69 -11.88
CA PRO A 129 13.97 4.98 -12.53
C PRO A 129 14.15 5.04 -14.06
N SER A 130 13.17 4.52 -14.80
CA SER A 130 13.17 4.51 -16.27
C SER A 130 12.58 5.81 -16.81
N CYS A 131 13.23 6.96 -16.55
CA CYS A 131 12.66 8.26 -16.88
C CYS A 131 12.46 8.45 -18.39
N SER A 132 13.33 7.87 -19.23
CA SER A 132 13.23 7.95 -20.70
C SER A 132 11.97 7.32 -21.28
N THR A 133 11.37 6.33 -20.61
CA THR A 133 10.14 5.64 -21.04
C THR A 133 8.94 5.96 -20.14
N CYS A 134 9.08 6.95 -19.26
CA CYS A 134 8.03 7.34 -18.33
C CYS A 134 6.96 8.17 -19.05
N ILE A 135 5.71 7.70 -19.00
CA ILE A 135 4.55 8.34 -19.65
C ILE A 135 4.16 9.73 -19.10
N ILE A 136 4.72 10.12 -17.95
CA ILE A 136 4.49 11.41 -17.29
C ILE A 136 5.81 12.15 -17.06
N ASN A 137 6.83 11.88 -17.88
CA ASN A 137 8.16 12.45 -17.70
C ASN A 137 8.14 13.99 -17.78
N ASP A 138 7.41 14.52 -18.75
CA ASP A 138 7.20 15.94 -19.03
C ASP A 138 6.55 16.69 -17.87
N LEU A 139 5.66 16.01 -17.12
CA LEU A 139 4.99 16.57 -15.93
C LEU A 139 5.76 16.36 -14.62
N CYS A 140 6.78 15.49 -14.61
CA CYS A 140 7.47 15.09 -13.40
C CYS A 140 8.44 16.18 -12.90
N GLU A 141 8.32 16.59 -11.64
CA GLU A 141 9.18 17.60 -10.98
C GLU A 141 10.52 17.05 -10.45
N LEU A 142 10.87 15.78 -10.71
CA LEU A 142 12.16 15.23 -10.26
C LEU A 142 13.32 15.94 -10.97
N ASP A 143 14.21 16.60 -10.23
CA ASP A 143 15.38 17.30 -10.82
C ASP A 143 16.36 16.33 -11.51
N ASN A 144 16.73 15.24 -10.83
CA ASN A 144 17.73 14.28 -11.30
C ASN A 144 17.12 13.15 -12.13
N LYS A 145 16.44 13.49 -13.24
CA LYS A 145 15.88 12.50 -14.17
C LYS A 145 16.99 11.66 -14.78
N ARG A 146 16.79 10.33 -14.85
CA ARG A 146 17.74 9.40 -15.45
C ARG A 146 17.27 8.99 -16.84
N TYR A 147 17.91 9.57 -17.84
CA TYR A 147 17.82 9.09 -19.21
C TYR A 147 18.97 8.10 -19.38
N ASN A 148 18.66 6.81 -19.51
CA ASN A 148 19.65 5.91 -20.06
C ASN A 148 19.95 6.42 -21.46
N ILE A 149 21.20 6.84 -21.69
CA ILE A 149 21.71 7.02 -23.06
C ILE A 149 21.66 5.61 -23.64
N VAL A 150 20.64 5.35 -24.46
CA VAL A 150 20.72 4.23 -25.38
C VAL A 150 21.76 4.70 -26.39
N ASP A 151 22.91 4.05 -26.42
CA ASP A 151 23.87 4.21 -27.50
C ASP A 151 23.08 4.11 -28.81
N ARG A 152 22.96 5.23 -29.49
CA ARG A 152 22.34 5.32 -30.81
C ARG A 152 23.30 4.58 -31.75
N PRO A 153 22.84 3.63 -32.57
CA PRO A 153 23.72 3.00 -33.56
C PRO A 153 24.33 4.03 -34.50
#